data_AF-A0A1Y4WK65-F1
#
_entry.id   AF-A0A1Y4WK65-F1
#
_cell.length_a   1.000
_cell.length_b   1.000
_cell.length_c   1.000
_cell.angle_alpha   90.00
_cell.angle_beta   90.00
_cell.angle_gamma   90.00
#
_symmetry.space_group_name_H-M   'P 1'
#
loop_
_entity.id
_entity.type
_entity.pdbx_description
1 polymer ?
#
loop_
_entity_poly.entity_id
_entity_poly.type
_entity_poly.pdbx_seq_one_letter_code
_entity_poly.pdbx_strand_id
1 'polypeptide(L)' 'MKESMSESLLKESILSLGDLGDYQRITSQRYTEIKQNNDICVVGEVVALYEQRSVTYTITFNENYELMGLYMK' A
#
# COMPACT_ATOMS: atom_id res chain seq x y z
N MET A 1 12.84 11.68 -11.38
CA MET A 1 13.25 10.26 -11.44
C MET A 1 12.00 9.42 -11.31
N LYS A 2 11.57 8.73 -12.37
CA LYS A 2 10.60 7.64 -12.25
C LYS A 2 11.38 6.48 -11.61
N GLU A 3 11.49 6.47 -10.28
CA GLU A 3 11.90 5.25 -9.61
C GLU A 3 10.73 4.29 -9.78
N SER A 4 10.76 3.52 -10.86
CA SER A 4 9.97 2.30 -10.95
C SER A 4 10.23 1.54 -9.66
N MET A 5 9.19 1.32 -8.84
CA MET A 5 9.32 0.48 -7.65
C MET A 5 9.97 -0.82 -8.10
N SER A 6 11.24 -1.00 -7.74
CA SER A 6 11.99 -2.14 -8.24
C SER A 6 11.33 -3.39 -7.65
N GLU A 7 11.18 -4.42 -8.47
CA GLU A 7 10.59 -5.68 -8.05
C GLU A 7 11.27 -6.25 -6.79
N SER A 8 12.57 -5.95 -6.63
CA SER A 8 13.35 -6.26 -5.44
C SER A 8 12.84 -5.56 -4.17
N LEU A 9 12.55 -4.25 -4.22
CA LEU A 9 12.03 -3.50 -3.07
C LEU A 9 10.65 -4.01 -2.63
N LEU A 10 9.79 -4.35 -3.60
CA LEU A 10 8.49 -4.93 -3.31
C LEU A 10 8.64 -6.31 -2.65
N LYS A 11 9.51 -7.17 -3.19
CA LYS A 11 9.81 -8.49 -2.64
C LYS A 11 10.36 -8.40 -1.21
N GLU A 12 11.32 -7.52 -0.97
CA GLU A 12 11.87 -7.29 0.37
C GLU A 12 10.79 -6.82 1.35
N SER A 13 9.92 -5.90 0.92
CA SER A 13 8.81 -5.41 1.74
C SER A 13 7.82 -6.51 2.08
N ILE A 14 7.48 -7.39 1.12
CA ILE A 14 6.63 -8.57 1.38
C ILE A 14 7.32 -9.54 2.34
N LEU A 15 8.59 -9.84 2.12
CA LEU A 15 9.36 -10.74 3.01
C LEU A 15 9.46 -10.20 4.44
N SER A 16 9.54 -8.88 4.61
CA SER A 16 9.55 -8.25 5.93
C SER A 16 8.26 -8.44 6.73
N LEU A 17 7.16 -8.81 6.06
CA LEU A 17 5.89 -9.15 6.71
C LEU A 17 5.93 -10.54 7.36
N GLY A 18 6.97 -11.34 7.14
CA GLY A 18 7.05 -12.69 7.68
C GLY A 18 5.93 -13.60 7.17
N ASP A 19 5.62 -14.66 7.93
CA ASP A 19 4.48 -15.51 7.65
C ASP A 19 3.17 -14.81 8.07
N LEU A 20 2.18 -14.87 7.20
CA LEU A 20 0.86 -14.27 7.41
C LEU A 20 -0.25 -15.35 7.48
N GLY A 21 0.01 -16.55 6.98
CA GLY A 21 -1.02 -17.54 6.68
C GLY A 21 -1.95 -17.10 5.54
N ASP A 22 -3.11 -17.76 5.43
CA ASP A 22 -4.04 -17.50 4.34
C ASP A 22 -4.76 -16.15 4.49
N TYR A 23 -5.01 -15.50 3.35
CA TYR A 23 -5.85 -14.31 3.29
C TYR A 23 -7.29 -14.65 3.68
N GLN A 24 -7.90 -13.83 4.54
CA GLN A 24 -9.28 -14.01 4.97
C GLN A 24 -10.23 -13.00 4.34
N ARG A 25 -10.01 -11.70 4.58
CA ARG A 25 -10.86 -10.60 4.08
C ARG A 25 -10.23 -9.23 4.27
N ILE A 26 -10.77 -8.21 3.62
CA ILE A 26 -10.55 -6.81 3.99
C ILE A 26 -11.45 -6.43 5.15
N THR A 27 -10.90 -5.80 6.19
CA THR A 27 -11.63 -5.38 7.40
C THR A 27 -11.89 -3.90 7.47
N SER A 28 -11.05 -3.08 6.82
CA SER A 28 -11.20 -1.63 6.78
C SER A 28 -10.62 -1.06 5.49
N GLN A 29 -11.25 0.02 4.99
CA GLN A 29 -10.79 0.78 3.83
C GLN A 29 -11.06 2.25 4.09
N ARG A 30 -10.05 3.10 3.92
CA ARG A 30 -10.18 4.55 4.02
C ARG A 30 -9.44 5.20 2.86
N TYR A 31 -10.05 6.22 2.28
CA TYR A 31 -9.45 6.99 1.19
C TYR A 31 -9.41 8.45 1.58
N THR A 32 -8.33 9.14 1.27
CA THR A 32 -8.17 10.57 1.52
C THR A 32 -7.38 11.20 0.38
N GLU A 33 -7.89 12.31 -0.11
CA GLU A 33 -7.16 13.16 -1.04
C GLU A 33 -6.22 14.07 -0.26
N ILE A 34 -4.97 14.14 -0.69
CA ILE A 34 -3.94 15.02 -0.12
C ILE A 34 -3.39 15.92 -1.22
N LYS A 35 -3.14 17.18 -0.87
CA LYS A 35 -2.43 18.12 -1.75
C LYS A 35 -1.01 18.29 -1.24
N GLN A 36 -0.03 17.89 -2.03
CA GLN A 36 1.39 17.93 -1.65
C GLN A 36 2.21 18.53 -2.81
N ASN A 37 3.01 19.56 -2.55
CA ASN A 37 3.81 20.25 -3.58
C ASN A 37 3.02 20.68 -4.83
N ASN A 38 1.77 21.10 -4.64
CA ASN A 38 0.83 21.50 -5.71
C ASN A 38 0.24 20.35 -6.54
N ASP A 39 0.63 19.10 -6.29
CA ASP A 39 0.03 17.91 -6.88
C ASP A 39 -1.07 17.36 -5.97
N ILE A 40 -2.14 16.84 -6.58
CA ILE A 40 -3.20 16.11 -5.86
C ILE A 40 -2.88 14.61 -5.91
N CYS A 41 -2.88 13.97 -4.76
CA CYS A 41 -2.72 12.53 -4.64
C CYS A 41 -3.88 11.93 -3.84
N VAL A 42 -4.25 10.70 -4.17
CA VAL A 42 -5.20 9.91 -3.39
C VAL A 42 -4.43 8.87 -2.62
N VAL A 43 -4.62 8.84 -1.29
CA VAL A 43 -4.06 7.82 -0.40
C VAL A 43 -5.19 6.90 0.06
N GLY A 44 -5.04 5.60 -0.20
CA GLY A 44 -5.89 4.54 0.30
C GLY A 44 -5.20 3.75 1.41
N GLU A 45 -5.81 3.64 2.58
CA GLU A 45 -5.42 2.72 3.63
C GLU A 45 -6.38 1.53 3.64
N VAL A 46 -5.86 0.33 3.39
CA VAL A 46 -6.61 -0.91 3.32
C VAL A 46 -6.06 -1.90 4.33
N VAL A 47 -6.90 -2.37 5.24
CA VAL A 47 -6.51 -3.37 6.24
C VAL A 47 -6.98 -4.75 5.78
N ALA A 48 -6.05 -5.65 5.47
CA ALA A 48 -6.32 -7.04 5.13
C ALA A 48 -6.06 -7.93 6.35
N LEU A 49 -7.01 -8.80 6.66
CA LEU A 49 -6.86 -9.82 7.68
C LEU A 49 -6.34 -11.11 7.04
N TYR A 50 -5.25 -11.60 7.59
CA TYR A 50 -4.72 -12.94 7.36
C TYR A 50 -4.90 -13.79 8.63
N GLU A 51 -4.66 -15.09 8.53
CA GLU A 51 -4.79 -16.02 9.66
C GLU A 51 -3.94 -15.61 10.88
N GLN A 52 -2.72 -15.15 10.65
CA GLN A 52 -1.81 -14.84 11.74
C GLN A 52 -1.96 -13.40 12.25
N ARG A 53 -2.22 -12.44 11.36
CA ARG A 53 -2.35 -11.01 11.69
C ARG A 53 -3.00 -10.21 10.58
N SER A 54 -3.31 -8.95 10.89
CA SER A 54 -3.70 -7.97 9.87
C SER A 54 -2.49 -7.24 9.31
N VAL A 55 -2.55 -6.89 8.03
CA VAL A 55 -1.59 -6.00 7.34
C VAL A 55 -2.32 -4.77 6.84
N THR A 56 -1.76 -3.59 7.10
CA THR A 56 -2.24 -2.32 6.59
C THR A 56 -1.45 -1.94 5.35
N TYR A 57 -2.13 -1.83 4.22
CA TYR A 57 -1.60 -1.35 2.96
C TYR A 57 -1.94 0.13 2.80
N THR A 58 -0.92 0.98 2.70
CA THR A 58 -1.08 2.39 2.33
C THR A 58 -0.66 2.54 0.87
N ILE A 59 -1.61 2.89 0.02
CA ILE A 59 -1.45 2.95 -1.44
C ILE A 59 -1.68 4.39 -1.89
N THR A 60 -0.72 4.98 -2.57
CA THR A 60 -0.81 6.37 -3.05
C THR A 60 -0.86 6.39 -4.57
N PHE A 61 -1.85 7.10 -5.12
CA PHE A 61 -2.01 7.35 -6.54
C PHE A 61 -1.94 8.85 -6.83
N ASN A 62 -1.45 9.23 -8.01
CA ASN A 62 -1.59 10.59 -8.53
C ASN A 62 -2.95 10.79 -9.24
N GLU A 63 -3.21 12.00 -9.72
CA GLU A 63 -4.42 12.36 -10.49
C GLU A 63 -4.65 11.49 -11.74
N ASN A 64 -3.58 10.91 -12.30
CA ASN A 64 -3.65 10.04 -13.48
C ASN A 64 -3.85 8.56 -13.12
N TYR A 65 -4.14 8.26 -11.85
CA TYR A 65 -4.24 6.90 -11.30
C TYR A 65 -2.95 6.07 -11.43
N GLU A 66 -1.80 6.73 -11.58
CA GLU A 66 -0.51 6.05 -11.52
C GLU A 66 -0.11 5.80 -10.07
N LEU A 67 0.36 4.58 -9.77
CA LEU A 67 0.87 4.22 -8.45
C LEU A 67 2.15 5.02 -8.14
N MET A 68 2.09 5.87 -7.12
CA MET A 68 3.21 6.67 -6.63
C MET A 68 3.91 6.04 -5.42
N GLY A 69 3.19 5.24 -4.63
CA GLY A 69 3.76 4.64 -3.43
C GLY A 69 2.92 3.49 -2.90
N LEU A 70 3.61 2.49 -2.34
CA LEU A 70 3.01 1.37 -1.65
C LEU A 70 3.80 1.13 -0.36
N TYR A 71 3.12 1.17 0.77
CA TYR A 71 3.68 0.86 2.09
C TYR A 71 2.84 -0.20 2.78
N MET A 72 3.49 -1.08 3.54
CA MET A 72 2.85 -2.21 4.22
C MET A 72 3.33 -2.27 5.67
N LYS A 73 2.41 -2.47 6.61
CA LYS A 73 2.68 -2.58 8.05
C LYS A 73 1.87 -3.67 8.72
#